data_AF-A0A412HE32-F1
#
_entry.id   AF-A0A412HE32-F1
#
_cell.length_a   1.000
_cell.length_b   1.000
_cell.length_c   1.000
_cell.angle_alpha   90.00
_cell.angle_beta   90.00
_cell.angle_gamma   90.00
#
_symmetry.space_group_name_H-M   'P 1'
#
loop_
_entity.id
_entity.type
_entity.pdbx_description
1 polymer ?
#
loop_
_entity_poly.entity_id
_entity_poly.type
_entity_poly.pdbx_seq_one_letter_code
_entity_poly.pdbx_strand_id
1 'polypeptide(L)'
;MNTDIKSLIPSMHAELKRMQSRVAELQVSLQQGSSDEKAIREEISRMNLRQVEIMDAMVEIQEYILGKQEALLALLRERKSLLTAKEALEKENKKYEEKLFLKSYKLLKNK
;
A
#
# COMPACT_ATOMS: atom_id res chain seq x y z
N MET A 1 -2.73 21.27 0.21
CA MET A 1 -1.83 20.76 -0.85
C MET A 1 -2.08 19.26 -0.98
N ASN A 2 -2.58 18.80 -2.12
CA ASN A 2 -2.76 17.38 -2.39
C ASN A 2 -1.44 16.86 -2.98
N THR A 3 -0.45 16.60 -2.12
CA THR A 3 0.80 15.97 -2.56
C THR A 3 0.42 14.58 -3.06
N ASP A 4 0.68 14.28 -4.33
CA ASP A 4 0.41 12.96 -4.89
C ASP A 4 1.20 11.92 -4.07
N ILE A 5 0.50 11.16 -3.22
CA ILE A 5 1.09 10.16 -2.31
C ILE A 5 1.95 9.17 -3.09
N LYS A 6 1.63 8.91 -4.37
CA LYS A 6 2.41 8.03 -5.24
C LYS A 6 3.81 8.56 -5.53
N SER A 7 3.98 9.88 -5.53
CA SER A 7 5.26 10.55 -5.76
C SER A 7 6.03 10.84 -4.47
N LEU A 8 5.39 10.73 -3.30
CA LEU A 8 5.99 11.08 -2.01
C LEU A 8 7.20 10.19 -1.67
N ILE A 9 7.05 8.86 -1.64
CA ILE A 9 8.17 7.95 -1.36
C ILE A 9 9.31 8.07 -2.39
N PRO A 10 9.05 8.13 -3.71
CA PRO A 10 10.11 8.40 -4.69
C PRO A 10 10.83 9.74 -4.46
N SER A 11 10.10 10.79 -4.08
CA SER A 11 10.69 12.10 -3.80
C SER A 11 11.60 12.09 -2.56
N MET A 12 11.19 11.39 -1.50
CA MET A 12 11.99 11.21 -0.27
C MET A 12 13.26 10.39 -0.55
N HIS A 13 13.20 9.35 -1.39
CA HIS A 13 14.41 8.64 -1.86
C HIS A 13 15.37 9.56 -2.62
N ALA A 14 14.84 10.44 -3.48
CA ALA A 14 15.66 11.40 -4.22
C ALA A 14 16.27 12.45 -3.30
N GLU A 15 15.58 12.85 -2.24
CA GLU A 15 16.12 13.74 -1.20
C GLU A 15 17.22 13.06 -0.38
N LEU A 16 16.99 11.83 0.09
CA LEU A 16 18.00 11.03 0.79
C LEU A 16 19.27 10.86 -0.04
N LYS A 17 19.17 10.53 -1.33
CA LYS A 17 20.33 10.44 -2.23
C LYS A 17 21.10 11.76 -2.34
N ARG A 18 20.38 12.89 -2.47
CA ARG A 18 21.02 14.21 -2.53
C ARG A 18 21.73 14.53 -1.22
N MET A 19 21.13 14.22 -0.08
CA MET A 19 21.74 14.40 1.22
C MET A 19 22.96 13.50 1.42
N GLN A 20 22.90 12.24 1.00
CA GLN A 20 24.03 11.31 1.07
C GLN A 20 25.22 11.80 0.23
N SER A 21 24.98 12.31 -0.98
CA SER A 21 26.04 12.92 -1.82
C SER A 21 26.69 14.10 -1.12
N ARG A 22 25.89 15.02 -0.56
CA ARG A 22 26.41 16.20 0.12
C ARG A 22 27.14 15.86 1.41
N VAL A 23 26.71 14.85 2.17
CA VAL A 23 27.47 14.34 3.32
C VAL A 23 28.83 13.80 2.88
N ALA A 24 28.90 13.04 1.77
CA ALA A 24 30.16 12.54 1.25
C ALA A 24 31.11 13.67 0.82
N GLU A 25 30.59 14.71 0.14
CA GLU A 25 31.36 15.89 -0.24
C GLU A 25 31.94 16.61 1.00
N LEU A 26 31.12 16.83 2.02
CA LEU A 26 31.54 17.46 3.27
C LEU A 26 32.60 16.62 4.03
N GLN A 27 32.49 15.29 3.98
CA GLN A 27 33.50 14.39 4.56
C GLN A 27 34.85 14.50 3.84
N VAL A 28 34.85 14.64 2.51
CA VAL A 28 36.08 14.89 1.74
C VAL A 28 36.70 16.23 2.12
N SER A 29 35.90 17.30 2.29
CA SER A 29 36.40 18.60 2.74
C SER A 29 37.03 18.55 4.13
N LEU A 30 36.49 17.73 5.05
CA LEU A 30 37.12 17.49 6.36
C LEU A 30 38.49 16.83 6.25
N GLN A 31 38.61 15.82 5.38
CA GLN A 31 39.88 15.11 5.16
C GLN A 31 40.96 16.00 4.55
N GLN A 32 40.56 17.00 3.76
CA GLN A 32 41.46 17.97 3.15
C GLN A 32 41.92 19.09 4.10
N GLY A 33 41.48 19.07 5.37
CA GLY A 33 41.92 20.04 6.38
C GLY A 33 41.24 21.40 6.26
N SER A 34 39.93 21.43 6.00
CA SER A 34 39.15 22.67 5.97
C SER A 34 39.29 23.47 7.27
N SER A 35 39.47 24.80 7.13
CA SER A 35 39.52 25.74 8.27
C SER A 35 38.20 25.80 9.06
N ASP A 36 37.09 25.40 8.44
CA ASP A 36 35.74 25.44 9.03
C ASP A 36 35.28 24.06 9.53
N GLU A 37 36.22 23.25 10.01
CA GLU A 37 35.99 21.85 10.42
C GLU A 37 34.78 21.67 11.35
N LYS A 38 34.64 22.56 12.34
CA LYS A 38 33.52 22.53 13.30
C LYS A 38 32.17 22.72 12.61
N ALA A 39 32.05 23.72 11.72
CA ALA A 39 30.81 24.00 11.02
C ALA A 39 30.40 22.84 10.10
N ILE A 40 31.38 22.23 9.43
CA ILE A 40 31.17 21.06 8.57
C ILE A 40 30.69 19.84 9.38
N ARG A 41 31.31 19.56 10.54
CA ARG A 41 30.89 18.46 11.43
C ARG A 41 29.45 18.65 11.95
N GLU A 42 29.09 19.89 12.29
CA GLU A 42 27.72 20.22 12.69
C GLU A 42 26.72 20.06 11.53
N GLU A 43 27.09 20.46 10.30
CA GLU A 43 26.24 20.26 9.12
C GLU A 43 26.03 18.78 8.81
N ILE A 44 27.10 17.97 8.82
CA ILE A 44 26.99 16.51 8.67
C ILE A 44 26.08 15.92 9.75
N SER A 45 26.22 16.35 11.00
CA SER A 45 25.39 15.85 12.10
C SER A 45 23.90 16.20 11.90
N ARG A 46 23.59 17.44 11.51
CA ARG A 46 22.21 17.85 11.17
C ARG A 46 21.66 17.08 9.99
N MET A 47 22.46 16.87 8.95
CA MET A 47 22.04 16.12 7.77
C MET A 47 21.80 14.65 8.09
N ASN A 48 22.65 14.01 8.88
CA ASN A 48 22.47 12.63 9.31
C ASN A 48 21.20 12.47 10.15
N LEU A 49 20.95 13.38 11.09
CA LEU A 49 19.70 13.37 11.86
C LEU A 49 18.48 13.49 10.94
N ARG A 50 18.53 14.42 9.99
CA ARG A 50 17.44 14.61 9.02
C ARG A 50 17.24 13.40 8.10
N GLN A 51 18.30 12.69 7.72
CA GLN A 51 18.18 11.44 6.95
C GLN A 51 17.42 10.37 7.75
N VAL A 52 17.70 10.24 9.06
CA VAL A 52 16.97 9.33 9.94
C VAL A 52 15.49 9.71 10.02
N GLU A 53 15.16 10.99 10.24
CA GLU A 53 13.77 11.48 10.24
C GLU A 53 13.02 11.14 8.94
N ILE A 54 13.68 11.30 7.79
CA ILE A 54 13.09 10.97 6.49
C ILE A 54 12.89 9.46 6.35
N MET A 55 13.85 8.64 6.80
CA MET A 55 13.73 7.18 6.77
C MET A 55 12.59 6.69 7.66
N ASP A 56 12.46 7.22 8.88
CA ASP A 56 11.38 6.86 9.79
C ASP A 56 10.01 7.20 9.18
N ALA A 57 9.86 8.41 8.64
CA ALA A 57 8.64 8.82 7.96
C ALA A 57 8.32 7.94 6.73
N MET A 58 9.35 7.51 5.98
CA MET A 58 9.16 6.59 4.85
C MET A 58 8.62 5.24 5.31
N VAL A 59 9.13 4.70 6.42
CA VAL A 59 8.65 3.43 6.99
C VAL A 59 7.19 3.55 7.40
N GLU A 60 6.81 4.60 8.12
CA GLU A 60 5.42 4.84 8.53
C GLU A 60 4.46 4.89 7.33
N ILE A 61 4.85 5.59 6.25
CA ILE A 61 4.06 5.66 5.03
C ILE A 61 3.95 4.29 4.36
N GLN A 62 5.04 3.51 4.31
CA GLN A 62 5.03 2.16 3.73
C GLN A 62 4.12 1.21 4.52
N GLU A 63 4.19 1.23 5.84
CA GLU A 63 3.33 0.42 6.72
C GLU A 63 1.85 0.76 6.52
N TYR A 64 1.53 2.07 6.46
CA TYR A 64 0.17 2.51 6.18
C TYR A 64 -0.33 2.01 4.82
N ILE A 65 0.47 2.14 3.76
CA ILE A 65 0.10 1.68 2.42
C ILE A 65 -0.08 0.16 2.39
N LEU A 66 0.84 -0.58 3.02
CA LEU A 66 0.78 -2.04 3.08
C LEU A 66 -0.51 -2.50 3.78
N GLY A 67 -0.84 -1.93 4.95
CA GLY A 67 -2.06 -2.27 5.66
C GLY A 67 -3.34 -2.00 4.85
N LYS A 68 -3.36 -0.91 4.05
CA LYS A 68 -4.49 -0.64 3.14
C LYS A 68 -4.57 -1.65 2.00
N GLN A 69 -3.44 -2.09 1.45
CA GLN A 69 -3.39 -3.09 0.38
C GLN A 69 -3.85 -4.46 0.88
N GLU A 70 -3.43 -4.87 2.08
CA GLU A 70 -3.86 -6.12 2.70
C GLU A 70 -5.37 -6.15 2.99
N ALA A 71 -5.92 -5.06 3.53
CA ALA A 71 -7.35 -4.92 3.76
C ALA A 71 -8.14 -4.99 2.44
N LEU A 72 -7.67 -4.32 1.40
CA LEU A 72 -8.30 -4.38 0.07
C LEU A 72 -8.25 -5.80 -0.51
N LEU A 73 -7.12 -6.50 -0.36
CA LEU A 73 -6.97 -7.87 -0.84
C LEU A 73 -7.93 -8.83 -0.10
N ALA A 74 -8.11 -8.67 1.20
CA ALA A 74 -9.07 -9.44 1.97
C ALA A 74 -10.51 -9.25 1.47
N LEU A 75 -10.92 -7.98 1.26
CA LEU A 75 -12.25 -7.66 0.71
C LEU A 75 -12.46 -8.23 -0.69
N LEU A 76 -11.44 -8.21 -1.56
CA LEU A 76 -11.54 -8.79 -2.90
C LEU A 76 -11.70 -10.31 -2.87
N ARG A 77 -11.04 -11.00 -1.93
CA ARG A 77 -11.20 -12.44 -1.73
C ARG A 77 -12.61 -12.78 -1.25
N GLU A 78 -13.12 -12.04 -0.27
CA GLU A 78 -14.48 -12.21 0.25
C GLU A 78 -15.52 -11.96 -0.84
N ARG A 79 -15.39 -10.86 -1.59
CA ARG A 79 -16.28 -10.55 -2.72
C ARG A 79 -16.32 -11.68 -3.74
N LYS A 80 -15.17 -12.28 -4.07
CA LYS A 80 -15.11 -13.42 -4.99
C LYS A 80 -15.86 -14.63 -4.45
N SER A 81 -15.68 -14.94 -3.16
CA SER A 81 -16.40 -16.04 -2.50
C SER A 81 -17.92 -15.82 -2.50
N LEU A 82 -18.36 -14.61 -2.16
CA LEU A 82 -19.78 -14.24 -2.18
C LEU A 82 -20.40 -14.34 -3.57
N LEU A 83 -19.65 -13.95 -4.62
CA LEU A 83 -20.11 -14.07 -5.99
C LEU A 83 -20.35 -15.55 -6.36
N THR A 84 -19.41 -16.44 -6.01
CA THR A 84 -19.57 -17.88 -6.24
C THR A 84 -20.75 -18.46 -5.46
N ALA A 85 -20.94 -18.05 -4.20
CA ALA A 85 -22.07 -18.49 -3.38
C ALA A 85 -23.42 -18.03 -3.96
N LYS A 86 -23.48 -16.78 -4.45
CA LYS A 86 -24.66 -16.22 -5.11
C LYS A 86 -25.03 -17.01 -6.36
N GLU A 87 -24.06 -17.28 -7.23
CA GLU A 87 -24.30 -18.06 -8.45
C GLU A 87 -24.77 -19.49 -8.15
N ALA A 88 -24.25 -20.12 -7.09
CA ALA A 88 -24.70 -21.44 -6.65
C ALA A 88 -26.15 -21.40 -6.14
N LEU A 89 -26.51 -20.38 -5.35
CA LEU A 89 -27.85 -20.18 -4.84
C LEU A 89 -28.87 -19.95 -5.96
N GLU A 90 -28.53 -19.12 -6.95
CA GLU A 90 -29.38 -18.85 -8.11
C GLU A 90 -29.68 -20.14 -8.90
N LYS A 91 -28.69 -21.02 -9.07
CA LYS A 91 -28.87 -22.33 -9.72
C LYS A 91 -29.80 -23.24 -8.91
N GLU A 92 -29.64 -23.30 -7.59
CA GLU A 92 -30.50 -24.13 -6.73
C GLU A 92 -31.94 -23.60 -6.68
N ASN A 93 -32.12 -22.28 -6.61
CA ASN A 93 -33.45 -21.66 -6.67
C ASN A 93 -34.15 -21.98 -8.00
N LYS A 94 -33.45 -21.89 -9.13
CA LYS A 94 -34.03 -22.26 -10.44
C LYS A 94 -34.48 -23.73 -10.48
N LYS A 95 -33.66 -24.65 -9.97
CA LYS A 95 -34.05 -26.08 -9.86
C LYS A 95 -35.27 -26.28 -8.96
N TYR A 96 -35.35 -25.52 -7.86
CA TYR A 96 -36.48 -25.58 -6.95
C TYR A 96 -37.77 -25.10 -7.60
N GLU A 97 -37.73 -23.97 -8.33
CA GLU A 97 -38.87 -23.46 -9.11
C GLU A 97 -39.33 -24.46 -10.18
N GLU A 98 -38.41 -25.06 -10.92
CA GLU A 98 -38.73 -26.09 -11.93
C GLU A 98 -39.42 -27.31 -11.30
N LYS A 99 -38.96 -27.77 -10.12
CA LYS A 99 -39.59 -28.87 -9.37
C LYS A 99 -41.00 -28.50 -8.91
N LEU A 100 -41.19 -27.30 -8.37
CA LEU A 100 -42.50 -26.81 -7.94
C LEU A 100 -43.47 -26.74 -9.12
N PHE A 101 -43.03 -26.18 -10.25
CA PHE A 101 -43.83 -26.10 -11.46
C PHE A 101 -44.28 -27.49 -11.93
N LEU A 102 -43.36 -28.46 -12.00
CA LEU A 102 -43.68 -29.82 -12.42
C LEU A 102 -44.64 -30.51 -11.46
N LYS A 103 -44.50 -30.30 -10.15
CA LYS A 103 -45.42 -30.85 -9.12
C LYS A 103 -46.84 -30.29 -9.32
N SER A 104 -46.97 -28.97 -9.49
CA SER A 104 -48.25 -28.31 -9.74
C SER A 104 -48.90 -28.80 -11.04
N TYR A 105 -48.14 -28.95 -12.11
CA TYR A 105 -48.63 -29.46 -13.38
C TYR A 105 -49.19 -30.89 -13.26
N LYS A 106 -48.48 -31.78 -12.55
CA LYS A 106 -48.96 -33.16 -12.31
C LYS A 106 -50.27 -33.19 -11.51
N LEU A 107 -50.41 -32.31 -10.52
CA LEU A 107 -51.64 -32.21 -9.72
C LEU A 107 -52.83 -31.72 -10.55
N LEU A 108 -52.61 -30.81 -11.50
CA LEU A 108 -53.66 -30.30 -12.39
C LEU A 108 -54.10 -31.31 -13.46
N LYS A 109 -53.19 -32.18 -13.92
CA LYS A 109 -53.50 -33.22 -14.93
C LYS A 109 -54.17 -34.49 -14.38
N ASN A 110 -54.04 -34.75 -13.08
CA ASN A 110 -54.61 -35.92 -12.40
C ASN A 110 -55.98 -35.62 -11.74
N LYS A 111 -56.60 -34.47 -12.07
CA LYS A 111 -58.00 -34.13 -11.78
C LYS A 111 -58.81 -34.26 -13.06
#